data_AF-A0A7S0GAW4-F1
#
_entry.id   AF-A0A7S0GAW4-F1
#
_cell.length_a   1.000
_cell.length_b   1.000
_cell.length_c   1.000
_cell.angle_alpha   90.00
_cell.angle_beta   90.00
_cell.angle_gamma   90.00
#
_symmetry.space_group_name_H-M   'P 1'
#
loop_
_entity.id
_entity.type
_entity.pdbx_description
1 polymer ?
#
loop_
_entity_poly.entity_id
_entity_poly.type
_entity_poly.pdbx_seq_one_letter_code
_entity_poly.pdbx_strand_id
1 'polypeptide(L)'
;MDPFMGGGEMIMDVYQQESSYAPAPGRFEAGTPAIAQAIGMGAAVEYIQEIGMERIHAYEVELAGYLVKRMESVEGVRILGPSGGAERAALVAFVTEGVHPSDLS
;
A
#
# COMPACT_ATOMS: atom_id res chain seq x y z
N MET A 1 -4.54 27.00 -6.80
CA MET A 1 -4.16 25.68 -7.36
C MET A 1 -5.20 25.29 -8.35
N ASP A 2 -4.76 24.98 -9.56
CA ASP A 2 -5.61 24.50 -10.65
C ASP A 2 -5.95 23.02 -10.45
N PRO A 3 -7.05 22.53 -11.03
CA PRO A 3 -7.43 21.13 -10.93
C PRO A 3 -6.47 20.21 -11.69
N PHE A 4 -6.39 18.95 -11.26
CA PHE A 4 -5.59 17.93 -11.92
C PHE A 4 -6.29 17.38 -13.18
N MET A 5 -7.61 17.17 -13.10
CA MET A 5 -8.49 16.80 -14.22
C MET A 5 -9.74 17.70 -14.18
N GLY A 6 -10.38 17.93 -15.33
CA GLY A 6 -11.63 18.70 -15.43
C GLY A 6 -12.85 17.79 -15.65
N GLY A 7 -14.03 18.23 -15.23
CA GLY A 7 -15.28 17.48 -15.37
C GLY A 7 -16.32 17.83 -14.32
N GLY A 8 -17.39 17.05 -14.20
CA GLY A 8 -18.34 17.17 -13.08
C GLY A 8 -17.69 16.90 -11.71
N GLU A 9 -18.43 17.12 -10.62
CA GLU A 9 -17.99 17.01 -9.21
C GLU A 9 -16.93 18.04 -8.76
N MET A 10 -15.91 18.32 -9.58
CA MET A 10 -14.82 19.24 -9.23
C MET A 10 -15.15 20.73 -9.45
N ILE A 11 -16.24 21.01 -10.18
CA ILE A 11 -16.72 22.36 -10.48
C ILE A 11 -17.65 22.84 -9.36
N MET A 12 -17.47 24.09 -8.93
CA MET A 12 -18.41 24.76 -8.05
C MET A 12 -19.51 25.46 -8.86
N ASP A 13 -19.13 26.36 -9.77
CA ASP A 13 -20.07 27.05 -10.67
C ASP A 13 -19.61 26.95 -12.12
N VAL A 14 -20.57 26.82 -13.03
CA VAL A 14 -20.35 26.84 -14.49
C VAL A 14 -21.07 28.05 -15.08
N TYR A 15 -20.33 28.86 -15.83
CA TYR A 15 -20.86 29.91 -16.69
C TYR A 15 -20.52 29.60 -18.16
N GLN A 16 -21.05 30.38 -19.09
CA GLN A 16 -20.83 30.14 -20.53
C GLN A 16 -19.34 30.23 -20.94
N GLN A 17 -18.55 31.04 -20.24
CA GLN A 17 -17.16 31.37 -20.61
C GLN A 17 -16.13 30.96 -19.55
N GLU A 18 -16.59 30.61 -18.35
CA GLU A 18 -15.71 30.34 -17.21
C GLU A 18 -16.33 29.33 -16.25
N SER A 19 -15.51 28.78 -15.36
CA SER A 19 -15.95 27.92 -14.27
C SER A 19 -15.12 28.20 -13.02
N SER A 20 -15.77 28.15 -11.86
CA SER A 20 -15.11 28.17 -10.56
C SER A 20 -14.91 26.74 -10.07
N TYR A 21 -13.84 26.47 -9.32
CA TYR A 21 -13.55 25.13 -8.82
C TYR A 21 -13.95 24.96 -7.37
N ALA A 22 -14.37 23.75 -7.00
CA ALA A 22 -14.59 23.36 -5.61
C ALA A 22 -13.33 23.64 -4.74
N PRO A 23 -13.46 23.81 -3.41
CA PRO A 23 -12.31 23.75 -2.52
C PRO A 23 -11.67 22.35 -2.58
N ALA A 24 -10.42 22.25 -2.14
CA ALA A 24 -9.80 20.94 -1.91
C ALA A 24 -10.55 20.19 -0.78
N PRO A 25 -10.67 18.85 -0.84
CA PRO A 25 -10.07 17.95 -1.83
C PRO A 25 -10.85 17.83 -3.15
N GLY A 26 -12.16 18.15 -3.18
CA GLY A 26 -13.05 17.91 -4.33
C GLY A 26 -12.58 18.54 -5.65
N ARG A 27 -11.82 19.64 -5.59
CA ARG A 27 -11.11 20.21 -6.76
C ARG A 27 -10.32 19.18 -7.58
N PHE A 28 -9.81 18.13 -6.93
CA PHE A 28 -8.91 17.16 -7.52
C PHE A 28 -9.60 15.83 -7.85
N GLU A 29 -10.92 15.73 -7.67
CA GLU A 29 -11.70 14.50 -7.80
C GLU A 29 -12.76 14.63 -8.91
N ALA A 30 -12.30 14.95 -10.12
CA ALA A 30 -13.18 15.16 -11.26
C ALA A 30 -13.91 13.89 -11.69
N GLY A 31 -15.20 14.02 -12.01
CA GLY A 31 -16.06 12.95 -12.49
C GLY A 31 -16.64 12.09 -11.36
N THR A 32 -17.40 11.07 -11.74
CA THR A 32 -17.96 10.13 -10.75
C THR A 32 -16.83 9.43 -10.02
N PRO A 33 -16.75 9.54 -8.68
CA PRO A 33 -15.66 8.95 -7.92
C PRO A 33 -15.79 7.42 -7.88
N ALA A 34 -14.73 6.77 -7.41
CA ALA A 34 -14.73 5.35 -7.10
C ALA A 34 -15.53 5.06 -5.80
N ILE A 35 -16.84 5.29 -5.83
CA ILE A 35 -17.73 5.34 -4.65
C ILE A 35 -17.64 4.04 -3.85
N ALA A 36 -17.87 2.89 -4.50
CA ALA A 36 -17.87 1.60 -3.84
C ALA A 36 -16.48 1.25 -3.27
N GLN A 37 -15.42 1.64 -3.97
CA GLN A 37 -14.04 1.42 -3.54
C GLN A 37 -13.69 2.28 -2.32
N ALA A 38 -14.13 3.54 -2.27
CA ALA A 38 -13.95 4.41 -1.12
C ALA A 38 -14.67 3.88 0.12
N ILE A 39 -15.92 3.40 -0.04
CA ILE A 39 -16.67 2.74 1.04
C ILE A 39 -15.95 1.47 1.51
N GLY A 40 -15.50 0.62 0.58
CA GLY A 40 -14.76 -0.60 0.90
C GLY A 40 -13.43 -0.33 1.59
N MET A 41 -12.73 0.74 1.20
CA MET A 41 -11.51 1.19 1.89
C MET A 41 -11.82 1.62 3.33
N GLY A 42 -12.92 2.35 3.56
CA GLY A 42 -13.38 2.70 4.90
C GLY A 42 -13.57 1.46 5.79
N ALA A 43 -14.29 0.45 5.30
CA ALA A 43 -14.48 -0.81 6.02
C ALA A 43 -13.16 -1.56 6.28
N ALA A 44 -12.22 -1.54 5.32
CA ALA A 44 -10.90 -2.15 5.50
C ALA A 44 -10.07 -1.43 6.59
N VAL A 45 -10.14 -0.09 6.64
CA VAL A 45 -9.50 0.71 7.69
C VAL A 45 -10.11 0.40 9.06
N GLU A 46 -11.44 0.33 9.17
CA GLU A 46 -12.14 -0.03 10.40
C GLU A 46 -11.70 -1.42 10.91
N TYR A 47 -11.66 -2.42 10.03
CA TYR A 47 -11.21 -3.78 10.38
C TYR A 47 -9.77 -3.81 10.95
N ILE A 48 -8.85 -3.07 10.32
CA ILE A 48 -7.46 -2.98 10.78
C ILE A 48 -7.37 -2.23 12.12
N GLN A 49 -8.16 -1.17 12.31
CA GLN A 49 -8.24 -0.43 13.57
C GLN A 49 -8.81 -1.25 14.71
N GLU A 50 -9.82 -2.09 14.45
CA GLU A 50 -10.39 -3.02 15.44
C GLU A 50 -9.36 -4.03 15.96
N ILE A 51 -8.46 -4.51 15.08
CA ILE A 51 -7.35 -5.38 15.48
C ILE A 51 -6.28 -4.58 16.23
N GLY A 52 -6.02 -3.35 15.78
CA GLY A 52 -5.01 -2.44 16.33
C GLY A 52 -3.68 -2.52 15.57
N MET A 53 -3.20 -1.37 15.09
CA MET A 53 -1.98 -1.27 14.27
C MET A 53 -0.74 -1.73 15.03
N GLU A 54 -0.62 -1.45 16.33
CA GLU A 54 0.53 -1.92 17.12
C GLU A 54 0.53 -3.45 17.27
N ARG A 55 -0.65 -4.06 17.42
CA ARG A 55 -0.78 -5.52 17.51
C ARG A 55 -0.38 -6.19 16.19
N ILE A 56 -0.87 -5.65 15.07
CA ILE A 56 -0.50 -6.12 13.73
C ILE A 56 1.01 -6.01 13.55
N HIS A 57 1.58 -4.85 13.84
CA HIS A 57 3.02 -4.62 13.69
C HIS A 57 3.87 -5.57 14.55
N ALA A 58 3.51 -5.76 15.82
CA ALA A 58 4.24 -6.67 16.71
C ALA A 58 4.24 -8.11 16.18
N TYR A 59 3.08 -8.56 15.67
CA TYR A 59 2.96 -9.90 15.09
C TYR A 59 3.71 -10.03 13.76
N GLU A 60 3.69 -8.99 12.92
CA GLU A 60 4.49 -8.93 11.69
C GLU A 60 5.99 -9.03 11.99
N VAL A 61 6.48 -8.34 13.03
CA VAL A 61 7.89 -8.42 13.46
C VAL A 61 8.26 -9.85 13.91
N GLU A 62 7.38 -10.51 14.68
CA GLU A 62 7.57 -11.90 15.10
C GLU A 62 7.68 -12.84 13.88
N LEU A 63 6.72 -12.74 12.94
CA LEU A 63 6.70 -13.55 11.73
C LEU A 63 7.91 -13.28 10.82
N ALA A 64 8.31 -12.01 10.68
CA ALA A 64 9.49 -11.62 9.91
C ALA A 64 10.77 -12.24 10.49
N GLY A 65 10.93 -12.15 11.82
CA GLY A 65 12.07 -12.74 12.52
C GLY A 65 12.13 -14.25 12.35
N TYR A 66 10.99 -14.92 12.46
CA TYR A 66 10.89 -16.35 12.19
C TYR A 66 11.26 -16.69 10.74
N LEU A 67 10.69 -15.99 9.75
CA LEU A 67 10.94 -16.23 8.33
C LEU A 67 12.42 -16.07 7.98
N VAL A 68 13.05 -14.98 8.42
CA VAL A 68 14.50 -14.73 8.19
C VAL A 68 15.34 -15.86 8.75
N LYS A 69 15.12 -16.21 10.03
CA LYS A 69 15.88 -17.28 10.70
C LYS A 69 15.73 -18.63 9.97
N ARG A 70 14.55 -18.93 9.43
CA ARG A 70 14.32 -20.16 8.67
C ARG A 70 14.99 -20.10 7.31
N MET A 71 14.92 -18.98 6.60
CA MET A 71 15.52 -18.81 5.28
C MET A 71 17.05 -18.82 5.32
N GLU A 72 17.68 -18.26 6.36
CA GLU A 72 19.14 -18.32 6.57
C GLU A 72 19.67 -19.76 6.72
N SER A 73 18.82 -20.71 7.11
CA SER A 73 19.20 -22.13 7.22
C SER A 73 19.10 -22.91 5.91
N VAL A 74 18.60 -22.29 4.83
CA VAL A 74 18.44 -22.95 3.53
C VAL A 74 19.72 -22.79 2.71
N GLU A 75 20.34 -23.91 2.34
CA GLU A 75 21.55 -23.90 1.52
C GLU A 75 21.28 -23.29 0.14
N GLY A 76 22.24 -22.48 -0.34
CA GLY A 76 22.14 -21.81 -1.64
C GLY A 76 21.17 -20.62 -1.66
N VAL A 77 20.47 -20.32 -0.56
CA VAL A 77 19.64 -19.11 -0.42
C VAL A 77 20.48 -17.94 0.07
N ARG A 78 20.37 -16.81 -0.62
CA ARG A 78 20.91 -15.53 -0.18
C ARG A 78 19.79 -14.52 -0.02
N ILE A 79 19.57 -14.08 1.22
CA ILE A 79 18.62 -13.01 1.52
C ILE A 79 19.15 -11.67 0.98
N LEU A 80 18.26 -10.90 0.37
CA LEU A 80 18.50 -9.55 -0.09
C LEU A 80 17.97 -8.55 0.94
N GLY A 81 18.76 -7.54 1.24
CA GLY A 81 18.44 -6.52 2.24
C GLY A 81 19.28 -6.66 3.52
N PRO A 82 18.97 -5.87 4.56
CA PRO A 82 19.77 -5.85 5.77
C PRO A 82 19.70 -7.19 6.53
N SER A 83 20.82 -7.53 7.17
CA SER A 83 20.98 -8.70 8.04
C SER A 83 20.03 -8.66 9.24
N GLY A 84 19.86 -9.80 9.92
CA GLY A 84 19.02 -9.91 11.12
C GLY A 84 19.30 -8.82 12.18
N GLY A 85 18.24 -8.25 12.75
CA GLY A 85 18.29 -7.22 13.79
C GLY A 85 17.99 -5.78 13.32
N ALA A 86 17.96 -5.52 12.00
CA ALA A 86 17.46 -4.27 11.47
C ALA A 86 15.93 -4.21 11.45
N GLU A 87 15.37 -3.01 11.60
CA GLU A 87 13.94 -2.79 11.34
C GLU A 87 13.62 -3.19 9.90
N ARG A 88 12.64 -4.07 9.74
CA ARG A 88 12.16 -4.55 8.43
C ARG A 88 10.66 -4.81 8.49
N ALA A 89 10.00 -4.59 7.36
CA ALA A 89 8.65 -5.11 7.16
C ALA A 89 8.67 -6.65 7.10
N ALA A 90 7.50 -7.28 7.28
CA ALA A 90 7.31 -8.73 7.21
C ALA A 90 7.40 -9.30 5.78
N LEU A 91 8.56 -9.13 5.15
CA LEU A 91 8.90 -9.64 3.83
C LEU A 91 10.35 -10.15 3.83
N VAL A 92 10.65 -11.12 2.96
CA VAL A 92 12.03 -11.58 2.66
C VAL A 92 12.18 -11.69 1.15
N ALA A 93 12.93 -10.76 0.56
CA ALA A 93 13.44 -10.93 -0.81
C ALA A 93 14.69 -11.80 -0.76
N PHE A 94 14.83 -12.76 -1.67
CA PHE A 94 15.97 -13.67 -1.72
C PHE A 94 16.30 -14.07 -3.15
N VAL A 95 17.50 -14.61 -3.33
CA VAL A 95 17.93 -15.31 -4.54
C VAL A 95 18.47 -16.68 -4.18
N THR A 96 18.42 -17.59 -5.13
CA THR A 96 18.99 -18.93 -5.03
C THR A 96 20.14 -19.08 -6.02
N GLU A 97 21.19 -19.78 -5.63
CA GLU A 97 22.26 -20.13 -6.55
C GLU A 97 21.78 -21.14 -7.61
N GLY A 98 22.00 -20.83 -8.88
CA GLY A 98 21.78 -21.79 -9.99
C GLY A 98 20.32 -22.11 -10.33
N VAL A 99 19.33 -21.50 -9.67
CA VAL A 99 17.89 -21.74 -9.92
C VAL A 99 17.20 -20.44 -10.30
N HIS A 100 16.44 -20.46 -11.39
CA HIS A 100 15.63 -19.32 -11.82
C HIS A 100 14.40 -19.18 -10.89
N PRO A 101 14.00 -17.96 -10.46
CA PRO A 101 12.92 -17.78 -9.48
C PRO A 101 11.58 -18.43 -9.86
N SER A 102 11.26 -18.48 -11.16
CA SER A 102 10.02 -19.10 -11.65
C SER A 102 10.02 -20.63 -11.61
N ASP A 103 11.20 -21.26 -11.42
CA ASP A 103 11.34 -22.71 -11.33
C ASP A 103 11.26 -23.23 -9.88
N LEU A 104 11.18 -22.31 -8.90
CA LEU A 104 10.96 -22.64 -7.48
C LEU A 104 9.48 -22.94 -7.24
N SER A 105 9.19 -24.07 -6.58
CA SER A 105 7.83 -24.53 -6.21
C SER A 105 7.61 -24.60 -4.71
#